data_AF-A0A349LPL3-F1
#
_entry.id   AF-A0A349LPL3-F1
#
_cell.length_a   1.000
_cell.length_b   1.000
_cell.length_c   1.000
_cell.angle_alpha   90.00
_cell.angle_beta   90.00
_cell.angle_gamma   90.00
#
_symmetry.space_group_name_H-M   'P 1'
#
loop_
_entity.id
_entity.type
_entity.pdbx_description
1 polymer ?
#
loop_
_entity_poly.entity_id
_entity_poly.type
_entity_poly.pdbx_seq_one_letter_code
_entity_poly.pdbx_strand_id
1 'polypeptide(L)'
;MNELIEVLKTADPTFFMWFIPSFFAFWFFPTILALFFNRKALKYIAIVNIPAGMSFLLWGALILFAVTGNLQEKYIPKRWRREAVAE
;
A
#
# COMPACT_ATOMS: atom_id res chain seq x y z
N MET A 1 -20.69 27.76 -7.18
CA MET A 1 -20.46 26.70 -8.19
C MET A 1 -19.69 27.23 -9.40
N ASN A 2 -20.03 28.41 -9.93
CA ASN A 2 -19.27 29.03 -11.04
C ASN A 2 -17.84 29.44 -10.65
N GLU A 3 -17.61 29.96 -9.44
CA GLU A 3 -16.26 30.30 -8.98
C GLU A 3 -15.32 29.10 -8.87
N LEU A 4 -15.80 27.95 -8.39
CA LEU A 4 -15.00 26.71 -8.34
C LEU A 4 -14.59 26.26 -9.75
N ILE A 5 -15.46 26.47 -10.75
CA ILE A 5 -15.17 26.14 -12.14
C ILE A 5 -14.16 27.13 -12.75
N GLU A 6 -14.22 28.41 -12.38
CA GLU A 6 -13.21 29.41 -12.78
C GLU A 6 -11.84 29.12 -12.19
N VAL A 7 -11.77 28.76 -10.91
CA VAL A 7 -10.53 28.34 -10.24
C VAL A 7 -9.97 27.06 -10.87
N LEU A 8 -10.81 26.09 -11.21
CA LEU A 8 -10.37 24.87 -11.91
C LEU A 8 -9.96 25.13 -13.36
N LYS A 9 -10.53 26.12 -14.04
CA LYS A 9 -10.14 26.54 -15.40
C LYS A 9 -8.83 27.33 -15.45
N THR A 10 -8.52 28.06 -14.38
CA THR A 10 -7.26 28.79 -14.21
C THR A 10 -6.17 27.92 -13.58
N ALA A 11 -6.54 26.77 -13.01
CA ALA A 11 -5.58 25.82 -12.46
C ALA A 11 -4.63 25.31 -13.55
N ASP A 12 -3.34 25.53 -13.30
CA ASP A 12 -2.28 25.21 -14.25
C ASP A 12 -2.26 23.68 -14.53
N PRO A 13 -2.44 23.23 -15.78
CA PRO A 13 -2.41 21.81 -16.13
C PRO A 13 -1.11 21.10 -15.69
N THR A 14 -0.02 21.87 -15.59
CA THR A 14 1.28 21.39 -15.13
C THR A 14 1.24 20.95 -13.68
N PHE A 15 0.44 21.61 -12.82
CA PHE A 15 0.28 21.24 -11.42
C PHE A 15 -0.26 19.82 -11.28
N PHE A 16 -1.33 19.49 -12.01
CA PHE A 16 -1.91 18.15 -11.97
C PHE A 16 -0.96 17.07 -12.49
N MET A 17 -0.12 17.41 -13.48
CA MET A 17 0.86 16.49 -14.03
C MET A 17 1.88 16.01 -13.00
N TRP A 18 2.28 16.86 -12.05
CA TRP A 18 3.17 16.48 -10.95
C TRP A 18 2.40 15.97 -9.73
N PHE A 19 1.28 16.63 -9.39
CA PHE A 19 0.49 16.31 -8.20
C PHE A 19 -0.06 14.88 -8.24
N ILE A 20 -0.64 14.44 -9.35
CA ILE A 20 -1.24 13.11 -9.46
C ILE A 20 -0.20 12.01 -9.17
N PRO A 21 0.94 11.91 -9.89
CA PRO A 21 1.92 10.87 -9.60
C PRO A 21 2.54 11.00 -8.21
N SER A 22 2.79 12.21 -7.71
CA SER A 22 3.28 12.41 -6.34
C SER A 22 2.27 11.93 -5.30
N PHE A 23 0.99 12.26 -5.48
CA PHE A 23 -0.09 11.83 -4.59
C PHE A 23 -0.19 10.30 -4.57
N PHE A 24 -0.16 9.65 -5.73
CA PHE A 24 -0.14 8.19 -5.81
C PHE A 24 1.12 7.59 -5.16
N ALA A 25 2.29 8.19 -5.35
CA ALA A 25 3.53 7.73 -4.70
C ALA A 25 3.45 7.83 -3.18
N PHE A 26 2.89 8.92 -2.65
CA PHE A 26 2.66 9.08 -1.21
C PHE A 26 1.57 8.15 -0.70
N TRP A 27 0.45 7.98 -1.41
CA TRP A 27 -0.65 7.11 -1.01
C TRP A 27 -0.25 5.63 -0.99
N PHE A 28 0.54 5.21 -1.98
CA PHE A 28 1.07 3.85 -2.11
C PHE A 28 2.44 3.67 -1.47
N PHE A 29 2.86 4.59 -0.58
CA PHE A 29 4.12 4.50 0.15
C PHE A 29 4.35 3.15 0.88
N PRO A 30 3.35 2.53 1.55
CA PRO A 30 3.53 1.22 2.18
C PRO A 30 3.88 0.11 1.17
N THR A 31 3.33 0.20 -0.04
CA THR A 31 3.62 -0.74 -1.13
C THR A 31 5.05 -0.58 -1.63
N ILE A 32 5.55 0.66 -1.71
CA ILE A 32 6.95 0.94 -2.05
C ILE A 32 7.87 0.35 -0.99
N LEU A 33 7.59 0.56 0.30
CA LEU A 33 8.35 -0.07 1.39
C LEU A 33 8.35 -1.60 1.28
N ALA A 34 7.20 -2.21 0.99
CA ALA A 34 7.10 -3.65 0.82
C ALA A 34 7.95 -4.18 -0.35
N LEU A 35 8.13 -3.39 -1.42
CA LEU A 35 8.98 -3.77 -2.55
C LEU A 35 10.46 -3.92 -2.17
N PHE A 36 10.93 -3.14 -1.19
CA PHE A 36 12.30 -3.23 -0.69
C PHE A 36 12.45 -4.27 0.43
N PHE A 37 11.53 -4.30 1.39
CA PHE A 37 11.67 -5.12 2.61
C PHE A 37 10.98 -6.49 2.53
N ASN A 38 9.89 -6.64 1.75
CA ASN A 38 9.09 -7.86 1.73
C ASN A 38 8.38 -8.11 0.39
N ARG A 39 9.17 -8.42 -0.65
CA ARG A 39 8.65 -8.67 -2.02
C ARG A 39 7.60 -9.78 -2.09
N LYS A 40 7.65 -10.75 -1.18
CA LYS A 40 6.67 -11.85 -1.11
C LYS A 40 5.29 -11.36 -0.66
N ALA A 41 5.24 -10.44 0.30
CA ALA A 41 3.98 -9.89 0.80
C ALA A 41 3.44 -8.73 -0.05
N LEU A 42 4.19 -8.27 -1.05
CA LEU A 42 3.85 -7.11 -1.87
C LEU A 42 2.44 -7.19 -2.48
N LYS A 43 2.05 -8.36 -2.99
CA LYS A 43 0.71 -8.56 -3.57
C LYS A 43 -0.39 -8.34 -2.53
N TYR A 44 -0.20 -8.84 -1.32
CA TYR A 44 -1.16 -8.66 -0.23
C TYR A 44 -1.21 -7.19 0.19
N ILE A 45 -0.04 -6.58 0.44
CA ILE A 45 0.06 -5.17 0.86
C ILE A 45 -0.57 -4.25 -0.18
N ALA A 46 -0.39 -4.49 -1.48
CA ALA A 46 -1.02 -3.70 -2.54
C ALA A 46 -2.56 -3.79 -2.53
N ILE A 47 -3.13 -4.98 -2.29
CA ILE A 47 -4.59 -5.16 -2.20
C ILE A 47 -5.15 -4.46 -0.96
N VAL A 48 -4.50 -4.63 0.20
CA VAL A 48 -4.95 -4.00 1.46
C VAL A 48 -4.71 -2.49 1.47
N ASN A 49 -3.82 -1.96 0.62
CA ASN A 49 -3.61 -0.52 0.53
C ASN A 49 -4.85 0.24 0.01
N ILE A 50 -5.69 -0.41 -0.79
CA ILE A 50 -6.96 0.16 -1.29
C ILE A 50 -7.92 0.49 -0.13
N PRO A 51 -8.26 -0.45 0.77
CA PRO A 51 -9.06 -0.15 1.96
C PRO A 51 -8.28 0.62 3.05
N ALA A 52 -6.95 0.45 3.15
CA ALA A 52 -6.16 1.15 4.16
C ALA A 52 -6.03 2.65 3.89
N GLY A 53 -6.19 3.07 2.64
CA GLY A 53 -6.37 4.49 2.30
C GLY A 53 -7.56 5.15 3.00
N MET A 54 -8.53 4.37 3.52
CA MET A 54 -9.65 4.90 4.31
C MET A 54 -9.36 5.04 5.80
N SER A 55 -8.24 4.52 6.32
CA SER A 55 -7.95 4.56 7.75
C SER A 55 -6.45 4.69 8.03
N PHE A 56 -6.09 5.77 8.74
CA PHE A 56 -4.71 6.09 9.10
C PHE A 56 -4.05 4.98 9.94
N LEU A 57 -4.81 4.27 10.77
CA LEU A 57 -4.29 3.17 11.59
C LEU A 57 -3.92 1.95 10.75
N LEU A 58 -4.74 1.58 9.76
CA LEU A 58 -4.44 0.51 8.81
C LEU A 58 -3.23 0.86 7.95
N TRP A 59 -3.12 2.13 7.55
CA TRP A 59 -1.99 2.64 6.79
C TRP A 59 -0.67 2.53 7.58
N GLY A 60 -0.68 2.92 8.86
CA GLY A 60 0.46 2.75 9.76
C GLY A 60 0.81 1.27 10.02
N ALA A 61 -0.20 0.41 10.22
CA ALA A 61 0.02 -1.03 10.40
C ALA A 61 0.65 -1.68 9.15
N LEU A 62 0.26 -1.26 7.95
CA LEU A 62 0.87 -1.72 6.70
C LEU A 62 2.34 -1.30 6.58
N ILE A 63 2.69 -0.10 7.01
CA ILE A 63 4.10 0.36 7.04
C ILE A 63 4.93 -0.54 7.97
N LEU A 64 4.45 -0.77 9.20
CA LEU A 64 5.12 -1.66 10.14
C LEU A 64 5.24 -3.09 9.60
N PHE A 65 4.19 -3.62 8.97
CA PHE A 65 4.19 -4.95 8.38
C PHE A 65 5.11 -5.04 7.15
N ALA A 66 5.18 -3.98 6.35
CA ALA A 66 6.09 -3.88 5.21
C ALA A 66 7.56 -3.95 5.67
N VAL A 67 7.92 -3.21 6.74
CA VAL A 67 9.29 -3.17 7.29
C VAL A 67 9.63 -4.45 8.06
N THR A 68 8.72 -4.93 8.90
CA THR A 68 8.96 -6.11 9.76
C THR A 68 9.07 -7.41 8.97
N GLY A 69 8.38 -7.48 7.82
CA GLY A 69 8.40 -8.65 6.97
C GLY A 69 7.51 -9.79 7.49
N ASN A 70 7.40 -10.86 6.70
CA ASN A 70 6.54 -11.99 7.04
C ASN A 70 7.25 -12.95 8.00
N LEU A 71 7.23 -12.64 9.30
CA LEU A 71 7.80 -13.47 10.36
C LEU A 71 7.23 -14.90 10.31
N GLN A 72 5.97 -15.07 9.90
CA GLN A 72 5.31 -16.38 9.85
C GLN A 72 6.05 -17.38 8.94
N GLU A 73 6.64 -16.95 7.83
CA GLU A 73 7.36 -17.85 6.93
C GLU A 73 8.73 -18.29 7.50
N LYS A 74 9.29 -17.48 8.40
CA LYS A 74 10.56 -17.77 9.08
C LYS A 74 10.39 -18.69 10.28
N TYR A 75 9.21 -18.66 10.93
CA TYR A 75 8.96 -19.40 12.17
C TYR A 75 7.99 -20.58 12.03
N ILE A 76 7.26 -20.75 10.92
CA ILE A 76 6.44 -21.94 10.67
C ILE A 76 7.26 -22.98 9.88
N PRO A 77 7.77 -24.05 10.52
CA PRO A 77 8.49 -25.08 9.79
C PRO A 77 7.54 -25.79 8.82
N LYS A 78 8.00 -26.01 7.58
CA LYS A 78 7.26 -26.64 6.47
C LYS A 78 6.55 -27.96 6.82
N ARG A 79 6.94 -28.62 7.91
CA ARG A 79 6.43 -29.92 8.38
C ARG A 79 4.93 -29.89 8.68
N TRP A 80 4.44 -28.87 9.37
CA TRP A 80 3.02 -28.74 9.74
C TRP A 80 2.09 -28.45 8.55
N ARG A 81 2.63 -28.01 7.40
CA ARG A 81 1.81 -27.69 6.20
C ARG A 81 1.30 -28.95 5.48
N ARG A 82 1.95 -30.11 5.66
CA ARG A 82 1.53 -31.36 4.99
C ARG A 82 0.52 -32.16 5.80
N GLU A 83 0.52 -32.02 7.11
CA GLU A 83 -0.38 -32.75 8.01
C GLU A 83 -1.81 -32.18 7.94
N ALA A 84 -1.97 -30.85 7.87
CA ALA A 84 -3.28 -30.19 7.76
C ALA A 84 -3.99 -30.31 6.39
N VAL A 85 -3.35 -30.92 5.38
CA VAL A 85 -3.93 -31.15 4.04
C VAL A 85 -4.13 -32.65 3.79
N ALA A 86 -3.65 -33.50 4.70
CA ALA A 86 -3.77 -34.95 4.61
C ALA A 86 -4.96 -35.51 5.42
N GLU A 87 -5.72 -34.65 6.11
CA GLU A 87 -6.96 -34.99 6.83
C GLU A 87 -8.22 -34.64 6.01
#